data_AF-A0A357CNS9-F1
#
_entry.id   AF-A0A357CNS9-F1
#
_cell.length_a   1.000
_cell.length_b   1.000
_cell.length_c   1.000
_cell.angle_alpha   90.00
_cell.angle_beta   90.00
_cell.angle_gamma   90.00
#
_symmetry.space_group_name_H-M   'P 1'
#
loop_
_entity.id
_entity.type
_entity.pdbx_description
1 polymer ?
#
loop_
_entity_poly.entity_id
_entity_poly.type
_entity_poly.pdbx_seq_one_letter_code
_entity_poly.pdbx_strand_id
1 'polypeptide(L)'
;MKTEKRIDLRIRRTHKLLIEALTELLNEKDFEIISVTEICNKAMINRTTFYKHYTDKYDLIERGFKTMLEDISSKVEYQDIAETDFTLDRPRAHFLFLFTHISENKIFYSLLLN
;
A
#
# COMPACT_ATOMS: atom_id res chain seq x y z
N MET A 1 22.01 -11.73 14.85
CA MET A 1 20.62 -11.53 15.31
C MET A 1 20.21 -10.09 15.65
N LYS A 2 20.86 -9.31 16.54
CA LYS A 2 20.40 -7.92 16.84
C LYS A 2 20.54 -6.94 15.66
N THR A 3 21.55 -7.11 14.81
CA THR A 3 21.85 -6.21 13.69
C THR A 3 20.87 -6.36 12.52
N GLU A 4 20.51 -7.59 12.16
CA GLU A 4 19.55 -7.89 11.08
C GLU A 4 18.16 -7.32 11.39
N LYS A 5 17.69 -7.48 12.64
CA LYS A 5 16.39 -6.92 13.09
C LYS A 5 16.34 -5.39 12.99
N ARG A 6 17.46 -4.70 13.23
CA ARG A 6 17.54 -3.23 13.06
C ARG A 6 17.51 -2.80 11.61
N ILE A 7 18.14 -3.56 10.72
CA ILE A 7 18.12 -3.30 9.28
C ILE A 7 16.70 -3.47 8.74
N ASP A 8 16.02 -4.54 9.12
CA ASP A 8 14.63 -4.81 8.75
C ASP A 8 13.70 -3.64 9.14
N LEU A 9 13.80 -3.16 10.39
CA LEU A 9 13.02 -2.00 10.84
C LEU A 9 13.27 -0.73 10.03
N ARG A 10 14.53 -0.49 9.63
CA ARG A 10 14.87 0.66 8.78
C ARG A 10 14.25 0.51 7.39
N ILE A 11 14.30 -0.67 6.79
CA ILE A 11 13.71 -0.95 5.49
C ILE A 11 12.20 -0.71 5.53
N ARG A 12 11.50 -1.26 6.53
CA ARG A 12 10.05 -1.07 6.71
C ARG A 12 9.69 0.40 6.88
N ARG A 13 10.45 1.14 7.68
CA ARG A 13 10.22 2.58 7.89
C ARG A 13 10.42 3.36 6.58
N THR A 14 11.49 3.08 5.83
CA THR A 14 11.74 3.72 4.54
C THR A 14 10.62 3.43 3.54
N HIS A 15 10.18 2.17 3.46
CA HIS A 15 9.06 1.78 2.58
C HIS A 15 7.78 2.56 2.95
N LYS A 16 7.41 2.57 4.23
CA LYS A 16 6.23 3.29 4.71
C LYS A 16 6.26 4.79 4.34
N LEU A 17 7.37 5.48 4.62
CA LEU A 17 7.50 6.92 4.31
C LEU A 17 7.42 7.21 2.81
N LEU A 18 7.98 6.33 1.97
CA LEU A 18 7.94 6.49 0.51
C LEU A 18 6.54 6.24 -0.05
N ILE A 19 5.82 5.24 0.49
CA ILE A 19 4.41 4.98 0.11
C ILE A 19 3.52 6.15 0.52
N GLU A 20 3.64 6.63 1.77
CA GLU A 20 2.89 7.81 2.25
C GLU A 20 3.14 9.03 1.34
N ALA A 21 4.40 9.32 1.02
CA ALA A 21 4.75 10.42 0.12
C ALA A 21 4.16 10.25 -1.29
N LEU A 22 4.22 9.04 -1.86
CA LEU A 22 3.63 8.74 -3.16
C LEU A 22 2.11 8.91 -3.12
N THR A 23 1.44 8.38 -2.09
CA THR A 23 0.00 8.49 -1.88
C THR A 23 -0.46 9.94 -1.80
N GLU A 24 0.28 10.78 -1.08
CA GLU A 24 -0.03 12.21 -1.05
C GLU A 24 0.16 12.89 -2.41
N LEU A 25 1.22 12.56 -3.15
CA LEU A 25 1.44 13.12 -4.49
C LEU A 25 0.35 12.67 -5.48
N LEU A 26 -0.16 11.45 -5.34
CA LEU A 26 -1.26 10.92 -6.14
C LEU A 26 -2.60 11.62 -5.89
N ASN A 27 -2.77 12.27 -4.73
CA ASN A 27 -3.93 13.14 -4.50
C ASN A 27 -3.81 14.49 -5.21
N GLU A 28 -2.60 14.87 -5.62
CA GLU A 28 -2.30 16.18 -6.20
C GLU A 28 -2.18 16.12 -7.73
N LYS A 29 -1.74 14.99 -8.29
CA LYS A 29 -1.43 14.84 -9.72
C LYS A 29 -1.36 13.38 -10.18
N ASP A 30 -1.43 13.20 -11.50
CA ASP A 30 -1.36 11.90 -12.15
C ASP A 30 -0.02 11.19 -11.90
N PHE A 31 -0.09 9.87 -11.73
CA PHE A 31 1.07 9.02 -11.47
C PHE A 31 2.19 9.21 -12.49
N GLU A 32 1.86 9.36 -13.77
CA GLU A 32 2.82 9.47 -14.87
C GLU A 32 3.75 10.68 -14.73
N ILE A 33 3.28 11.79 -14.16
CA ILE A 33 4.08 13.01 -14.00
C ILE A 33 4.80 13.11 -12.65
N ILE A 34 4.51 12.22 -11.70
CA ILE A 34 5.25 12.14 -10.43
C ILE A 34 6.67 11.65 -10.70
N SER A 35 7.69 12.36 -10.22
CA SER A 35 9.08 11.95 -10.31
C SER A 35 9.58 11.28 -9.02
N VAL A 36 10.60 10.42 -9.14
CA VAL A 36 11.32 9.85 -7.98
C VAL A 36 11.88 10.95 -7.06
N THR A 37 12.31 12.06 -7.64
CA THR A 37 12.82 13.22 -6.88
C THR A 37 11.76 13.81 -5.97
N GLU A 38 10.53 13.99 -6.46
CA GLU A 38 9.43 14.55 -5.66
C GLU A 38 9.02 13.60 -4.54
N ILE A 39 8.93 12.29 -4.83
CA ILE A 39 8.64 11.26 -3.82
C ILE A 39 9.72 11.31 -2.71
N CYS A 40 10.99 11.31 -3.10
CA CYS A 40 12.11 11.37 -2.16
C CYS A 40 12.09 12.64 -1.30
N ASN A 41 11.84 13.79 -1.92
CA ASN A 41 11.77 15.08 -1.22
C ASN A 41 10.63 15.10 -0.19
N LYS A 42 9.43 14.64 -0.59
CA LYS A 42 8.26 14.62 0.29
C LYS A 42 8.41 13.60 1.43
N ALA A 43 9.02 12.44 1.16
CA ALA A 43 9.33 11.44 2.18
C ALA A 43 10.49 11.81 3.12
N MET A 44 11.23 12.90 2.82
CA MET A 44 12.51 13.22 3.46
C MET A 44 13.53 12.07 3.39
N ILE A 45 13.59 11.37 2.25
CA ILE A 45 14.50 10.26 1.98
C ILE A 45 15.48 10.63 0.88
N ASN A 46 16.77 10.35 1.08
CA ASN A 46 17.77 10.56 0.04
C ASN A 46 17.51 9.64 -1.16
N ARG A 47 17.65 10.15 -2.39
CA ARG A 47 17.53 9.37 -3.64
C ARG A 47 18.43 8.13 -3.67
N THR A 48 19.65 8.21 -3.13
CA THR A 48 20.53 7.05 -3.00
C THR A 48 19.94 5.97 -2.10
N THR A 49 19.16 6.35 -1.07
CA THR A 49 18.43 5.39 -0.23
C THR A 49 17.25 4.80 -0.99
N PHE A 50 16.52 5.61 -1.78
CA PHE A 50 15.46 5.10 -2.65
C PHE A 50 16.00 4.02 -3.60
N TYR A 51 17.06 4.33 -4.34
CA TYR A 51 17.63 3.41 -5.33
C TYR A 51 18.32 2.16 -4.73
N LYS A 52 18.50 2.10 -3.40
CA LYS A 52 18.89 0.86 -2.71
C LYS A 52 17.73 -0.11 -2.53
N HIS A 53 16.50 0.37 -2.62
CA HIS A 53 15.30 -0.41 -2.34
C HIS A 53 14.42 -0.60 -3.59
N TYR A 54 14.41 0.39 -4.49
CA TYR A 54 13.54 0.42 -5.66
C TYR A 54 14.31 0.84 -6.92
N THR A 55 13.95 0.26 -8.07
CA THR A 55 14.52 0.68 -9.36
C THR A 55 13.98 2.03 -9.82
N ASP A 56 12.68 2.25 -9.64
CA ASP A 56 11.96 3.46 -10.03
C ASP A 56 10.64 3.58 -9.25
N LYS A 57 9.79 4.54 -9.63
CA LYS A 57 8.46 4.76 -9.01
C LYS A 57 7.46 3.62 -9.29
N TYR A 58 7.66 2.85 -10.36
CA TYR A 58 6.79 1.72 -10.71
C TYR A 58 7.08 0.53 -9.78
N ASP A 59 8.35 0.23 -9.48
CA ASP A 59 8.69 -0.77 -8.46
C ASP A 59 8.17 -0.36 -7.07
N LEU A 60 8.27 0.93 -6.71
CA LEU A 60 7.70 1.40 -5.43
C LEU A 60 6.19 1.12 -5.36
N ILE A 61 5.43 1.48 -6.40
CA ILE A 61 3.97 1.32 -6.36
C ILE A 61 3.56 -0.15 -6.43
N GLU A 62 4.25 -0.97 -7.21
CA GLU A 62 4.02 -2.41 -7.31
C GLU A 62 4.18 -3.08 -5.93
N ARG A 63 5.20 -2.69 -5.16
CA ARG A 63 5.35 -3.20 -3.79
C ARG A 63 4.27 -2.72 -2.84
N GLY A 64 3.80 -1.49 -3.01
CA GLY A 64 2.62 -0.99 -2.29
C GLY A 64 1.38 -1.83 -2.58
N PHE A 65 1.11 -2.14 -3.85
CA PHE A 65 0.03 -3.03 -4.25
C PHE A 65 0.17 -4.43 -3.67
N LYS A 66 1.38 -4.99 -3.67
CA LYS A 66 1.64 -6.29 -3.08
C LYS A 66 1.30 -6.32 -1.58
N THR A 67 1.73 -5.32 -0.82
CA THR A 67 1.37 -5.20 0.61
C THR A 67 -0.14 -5.08 0.80
N MET A 68 -0.81 -4.27 -0.03
CA MET A 68 -2.26 -4.14 -0.01
C MET A 68 -2.97 -5.49 -0.26
N LEU A 69 -2.51 -6.30 -1.23
CA LEU A 69 -3.09 -7.61 -1.52
C LEU A 69 -2.79 -8.66 -0.44
N GLU A 70 -1.60 -8.61 0.16
CA GLU A 70 -1.22 -9.44 1.31
C GLU A 70 -2.11 -9.14 2.53
N ASP A 71 -2.44 -7.87 2.76
CA ASP A 71 -3.34 -7.45 3.85
C ASP A 71 -4.78 -7.97 3.65
N ILE A 72 -5.26 -8.03 2.40
CA ILE A 72 -6.57 -8.60 2.08
C ILE A 72 -6.55 -10.12 2.28
N SER A 73 -5.58 -10.80 1.65
CA SER A 73 -5.52 -12.27 1.63
C SER A 73 -5.28 -12.88 3.01
N SER A 74 -4.57 -12.18 3.90
CA SER A 74 -4.30 -12.65 5.26
C SER A 74 -5.49 -12.58 6.21
N LYS A 75 -6.52 -11.78 5.90
CA LYS A 75 -7.67 -11.51 6.78
C LYS A 75 -9.00 -12.06 6.26
N VAL A 76 -9.03 -12.51 5.01
CA VAL A 76 -10.19 -13.19 4.43
C VAL A 76 -9.98 -14.69 4.56
N GLU A 77 -10.52 -15.31 5.61
CA GLU A 77 -10.57 -16.76 5.70
C GLU A 77 -11.54 -17.31 4.64
N TYR A 78 -11.10 -18.33 3.89
CA TYR A 78 -11.83 -18.94 2.77
C TYR A 78 -13.15 -19.62 3.17
N GLN A 79 -13.47 -19.67 4.48
CA GLN A 79 -14.64 -20.40 5.01
C GLN A 79 -15.94 -19.57 4.97
N ASP A 80 -15.86 -18.26 4.69
CA ASP A 80 -16.98 -17.31 4.82
C ASP A 80 -17.83 -17.13 3.53
N ILE A 81 -17.45 -17.82 2.45
CA ILE A 81 -18.02 -17.73 1.10
C ILE A 81 -19.11 -18.77 0.80
N ALA A 82 -19.37 -19.72 1.71
CA ALA A 82 -20.32 -20.81 1.48
C ALA A 82 -21.78 -20.47 1.83
N GLU A 83 -22.01 -19.50 2.72
CA GLU A 83 -23.37 -19.04 3.00
C GLU A 83 -23.79 -18.01 1.93
N THR A 84 -25.04 -18.02 1.46
CA THR A 84 -25.51 -17.13 0.38
C THR A 84 -26.36 -15.95 0.88
N ASP A 85 -26.74 -15.93 2.16
CA ASP A 85 -27.56 -14.84 2.72
C ASP A 85 -26.68 -13.64 3.11
N PHE A 86 -26.71 -12.60 2.28
CA PHE A 86 -26.22 -11.25 2.60
C PHE A 86 -27.43 -10.40 3.01
N THR A 87 -27.44 -9.89 4.24
CA THR A 87 -28.47 -8.96 4.71
C THR A 87 -27.83 -7.64 5.11
N LEU A 88 -28.48 -6.52 4.77
CA LEU A 88 -27.98 -5.16 5.09
C LEU A 88 -27.87 -4.91 6.60
N ASP A 89 -28.69 -5.57 7.41
CA ASP A 89 -28.71 -5.40 8.87
C ASP A 89 -27.58 -6.15 9.59
N ARG A 90 -26.93 -7.10 8.90
CA ARG A 90 -25.78 -7.87 9.40
C ARG A 90 -24.77 -8.09 8.27
N PRO A 91 -24.01 -7.05 7.87
CA PRO A 91 -22.96 -7.22 6.88
C PRO A 91 -21.92 -8.21 7.42
N ARG A 92 -21.53 -9.19 6.60
CA ARG A 92 -20.51 -10.16 7.01
C ARG A 92 -19.19 -9.48 7.28
N ALA A 93 -18.42 -10.04 8.21
CA ALA A 93 -17.14 -9.48 8.66
C ALA A 93 -16.18 -9.21 7.49
N HIS A 94 -16.14 -10.10 6.48
CA HIS A 94 -15.30 -9.90 5.30
C HIS A 94 -15.72 -8.71 4.43
N PHE A 95 -17.03 -8.38 4.31
CA PHE A 95 -17.47 -7.19 3.59
C PHE A 95 -17.09 -5.92 4.35
N LEU A 96 -17.31 -5.90 5.67
CA LEU A 96 -16.90 -4.76 6.49
C LEU A 96 -15.38 -4.56 6.43
N PHE A 97 -14.61 -5.65 6.48
CA PHE A 97 -13.17 -5.64 6.30
C PHE A 97 -12.78 -5.08 4.92
N LEU A 98 -13.39 -5.59 3.84
CA LEU A 98 -13.11 -5.12 2.49
C LEU A 98 -13.45 -3.63 2.31
N PHE A 99 -14.60 -3.17 2.80
CA PHE A 99 -14.97 -1.76 2.73
C PHE A 99 -14.03 -0.87 3.54
N THR A 100 -13.65 -1.31 4.74
CA THR A 100 -12.66 -0.59 5.57
C THR A 100 -11.33 -0.50 4.83
N HIS A 101 -10.86 -1.63 4.31
CA HIS A 101 -9.61 -1.71 3.57
C HIS A 101 -9.61 -0.87 2.28
N ILE A 102 -10.71 -0.87 1.52
CA ILE A 102 -10.89 0.01 0.34
C ILE A 102 -10.89 1.47 0.77
N SER A 103 -11.57 1.82 1.86
CA SER A 103 -11.60 3.19 2.37
C SER A 103 -10.21 3.67 2.80
N GLU A 104 -9.42 2.80 3.43
CA GLU A 104 -8.06 3.10 3.88
C GLU A 104 -7.06 3.20 2.72
N ASN A 105 -7.26 2.43 1.65
CA ASN A 105 -6.33 2.33 0.51
C ASN A 105 -6.90 2.91 -0.80
N LYS A 106 -7.88 3.82 -0.72
CA LYS A 106 -8.66 4.34 -1.85
C LYS A 106 -7.81 4.73 -3.06
N ILE A 107 -6.67 5.36 -2.82
CA ILE A 107 -5.77 5.88 -3.87
C ILE A 107 -5.20 4.75 -4.72
N PHE A 108 -4.77 3.65 -4.10
CA PHE A 108 -4.28 2.48 -4.83
C PHE A 108 -5.39 1.87 -5.70
N TYR A 109 -6.60 1.71 -5.16
CA TYR A 109 -7.74 1.23 -5.95
C TYR A 109 -8.11 2.15 -7.11
N SER A 110 -8.03 3.48 -6.93
CA SER A 110 -8.31 4.42 -8.02
C SER A 110 -7.32 4.32 -9.19
N LEU A 111 -6.08 3.90 -8.92
CA LEU A 111 -5.09 3.68 -9.98
C LEU A 111 -5.32 2.39 -10.77
N LEU A 112 -5.96 1.38 -10.19
CA LEU A 112 -6.26 0.12 -10.87
C LEU A 112 -7.53 0.18 -11.74
N LEU A 113 -8.42 1.13 -11.45
CA LEU A 113 -9.77 1.20 -12.03
C LEU A 113 -9.91 2.25 -13.14
N ASN A 114 -8.83 2.97 -13.46
CA ASN A 114 -8.77 3.97 -14.52
C ASN A 114 -8.10 3.42 -15.79
#